data_AF-F6IEG4-F1
#
_entry.id   AF-F6IEG4-F1
#
_cell.length_a   1.000
_cell.length_b   1.000
_cell.length_c   1.000
_cell.angle_alpha   90.00
_cell.angle_beta   90.00
_cell.angle_gamma   90.00
#
_symmetry.space_group_name_H-M   'P 1'
#
loop_
_entity.id
_entity.type
_entity.pdbx_description
1 polymer ?
#
loop_
_entity_poly.entity_id
_entity_poly.type
_entity_poly.pdbx_seq_one_letter_code
_entity_poly.pdbx_strand_id
1 'polypeptide(L)' 'MRGRQAEAVVLSEEERSFLEAQVRRHKAPRSLSDRCRMVLLCAQGL' A
#
# COMPACT_ATOMS: atom_id res chain seq x y z
N MET A 1 14.66 -8.99 -18.98
CA MET A 1 14.88 -9.84 -17.78
C MET A 1 13.74 -9.58 -16.80
N ARG A 2 13.00 -10.61 -16.36
CA ARG A 2 12.13 -10.49 -15.18
C ARG A 2 12.97 -10.89 -13.97
N GLY A 3 13.18 -9.95 -13.04
CA GLY A 3 13.86 -10.23 -11.77
C GLY A 3 13.07 -11.20 -10.90
N ARG A 4 13.57 -11.47 -9.68
CA ARG A 4 12.87 -12.32 -8.71
C ARG A 4 11.45 -11.78 -8.49
N GLN A 5 10.45 -12.64 -8.64
CA GLN A 5 9.07 -12.27 -8.32
C GLN A 5 8.95 -12.05 -6.82
N ALA A 6 8.36 -10.91 -6.45
CA ALA A 6 7.97 -10.66 -5.08
C ALA A 6 6.81 -11.58 -4.70
N GLU A 7 6.73 -11.90 -3.42
CA GLU A 7 5.60 -12.64 -2.86
C GLU A 7 4.34 -11.76 -2.82
N ALA A 8 3.17 -12.39 -2.75
CA ALA A 8 1.91 -11.68 -2.68
C ALA A 8 1.82 -10.85 -1.40
N VAL A 9 1.39 -9.59 -1.53
CA VAL A 9 1.10 -8.73 -0.37
C VAL A 9 -0.29 -9.10 0.14
N VAL A 10 -0.35 -9.80 1.27
CA VAL A 10 -1.59 -10.11 1.97
C VAL A 10 -1.69 -9.18 3.18
N LEU A 11 -2.79 -8.43 3.25
CA LEU A 11 -3.05 -7.49 4.35
C LEU A 11 -4.22 -7.99 5.19
N SER A 12 -4.10 -7.88 6.51
CA SER A 12 -5.24 -7.95 7.40
C SER A 12 -6.20 -6.77 7.16
N GLU A 13 -7.41 -6.87 7.69
CA GLU A 13 -8.38 -5.77 7.64
C GLU A 13 -7.87 -4.51 8.36
N GLU A 14 -7.17 -4.69 9.47
CA GLU A 14 -6.60 -3.60 10.28
C GLU A 14 -5.47 -2.89 9.54
N GLU A 15 -4.57 -3.65 8.90
CA GLU A 15 -3.49 -3.11 8.07
C GLU A 15 -4.04 -2.34 6.87
N ARG A 16 -5.04 -2.91 6.19
CA ARG A 16 -5.72 -2.27 5.07
C ARG A 16 -6.38 -0.95 5.50
N SER A 17 -7.14 -0.98 6.59
CA SER A 17 -7.82 0.19 7.14
C SER A 17 -6.84 1.30 7.50
N PHE A 18 -5.72 0.95 8.14
CA PHE A 18 -4.66 1.91 8.48
C PHE A 18 -4.08 2.58 7.23
N LEU A 19 -3.73 1.80 6.19
CA LEU A 19 -3.18 2.33 4.95
C LEU A 19 -4.17 3.24 4.23
N GLU A 20 -5.43 2.83 4.13
CA GLU A 20 -6.49 3.63 3.52
C GLU A 20 -6.71 4.96 4.26
N ALA A 21 -6.66 4.93 5.59
CA ALA A 21 -6.74 6.13 6.42
C ALA A 21 -5.57 7.10 6.13
N GLN A 22 -4.34 6.61 5.95
CA GLN A 22 -3.19 7.46 5.61
C GLN A 22 -3.28 8.06 4.20
N VAL A 23 -3.88 7.34 3.24
CA VAL A 23 -4.09 7.86 1.87
C VAL A 23 -5.12 8.98 1.86
N ARG A 24 -6.18 8.87 2.67
CA ARG A 24 -7.27 9.88 2.74
C ARG A 24 -6.90 11.08 3.62
N ARG A 25 -5.86 10.99 4.44
CA ARG A 25 -5.47 12.03 5.39
C ARG A 25 -4.85 13.23 4.68
N HIS A 26 -5.58 14.34 4.65
CA HIS A 26 -5.17 15.60 4.00
C HIS A 26 -3.83 16.18 4.50
N LYS A 27 -3.41 15.88 5.74
CA LYS A 27 -2.15 16.38 6.33
C LYS A 27 -1.03 15.32 6.36
N ALA A 28 -1.21 14.14 5.76
CA ALA A 28 -0.12 13.18 5.68
C ALA A 28 0.98 13.71 4.74
N PRO A 29 2.27 13.47 5.04
CA PRO A 29 3.34 13.74 4.09
C PRO A 29 3.04 13.00 2.78
N ARG A 30 3.15 13.69 1.64
CA ARG A 30 2.83 13.11 0.32
C ARG A 30 3.56 11.79 0.08
N SER A 31 4.82 11.70 0.50
CA SER A 31 5.63 10.47 0.42
C SER A 31 5.04 9.30 1.21
N LEU A 32 4.36 9.55 2.33
CA LEU A 32 3.70 8.51 3.10
C LEU A 32 2.47 8.01 2.36
N SER A 33 1.60 8.94 1.92
CA SER A 33 0.39 8.59 1.18
C SER A 33 0.70 7.85 -0.13
N ASP A 34 1.74 8.25 -0.86
CA ASP A 34 2.19 7.56 -2.08
C ASP A 34 2.67 6.14 -1.77
N ARG A 35 3.45 5.94 -0.69
CA ARG A 35 3.88 4.59 -0.27
C ARG A 35 2.71 3.73 0.17
N CYS A 36 1.76 4.26 0.95
CA CYS A 36 0.57 3.53 1.37
C CYS A 36 -0.28 3.12 0.16
N ARG A 37 -0.44 4.02 -0.82
CA ARG A 37 -1.14 3.71 -2.08
C ARG A 37 -0.44 2.59 -2.84
N MET A 38 0.90 2.60 -2.91
CA MET A 38 1.66 1.53 -3.59
C MET A 38 1.41 0.16 -2.95
N VAL A 39 1.48 0.09 -1.62
CA VAL A 39 1.24 -1.18 -0.88
C VAL A 39 -0.19 -1.69 -1.11
N LEU A 40 -1.18 -0.79 -1.11
CA LEU A 40 -2.58 -1.15 -1.40
C LEU A 40 -2.75 -1.71 -2.82
N LEU A 41 -2.04 -1.14 -3.81
CA LEU A 41 -2.05 -1.65 -5.19
C LEU A 41 -1.39 -3.02 -5.29
N CYS A 42 -0.23 -3.22 -4.65
CA CYS A 42 0.42 -4.53 -4.64
C CYS A 42 -0.47 -5.61 -3.99
N ALA A 43 -1.21 -5.26 -2.94
CA ALA A 43 -2.19 -6.15 -2.32
C ALA A 43 -3.41 -6.46 -3.21
N GLN A 44 -3.60 -5.71 -4.30
CA GLN A 44 -4.60 -5.95 -5.35
C GLN A 44 -4.00 -6.65 -6.59
N GLY A 45 -2.70 -6.95 -6.60
CA GLY A 45 -2.00 -7.65 -7.68
C GLY A 45 -1.29 -6.74 -8.70
N LEU A 46 -0.92 -5.52 -8.30
CA LEU A 46 -0.29 -4.49 -9.15
C LEU A 46 1.19 -4.25 -8.86
#